data_AF-A0A538HCC9-F1
#
_entry.id   AF-A0A538HCC9-F1
#
_cell.length_a   1.000
_cell.length_b   1.000
_cell.length_c   1.000
_cell.angle_alpha   90.00
_cell.angle_beta   90.00
_cell.angle_gamma   90.00
#
_symmetry.space_group_name_H-M   'P 1'
#
loop_
_entity.id
_entity.type
_entity.pdbx_description
1 polymer ?
#
loop_
_entity_poly.entity_id
_entity_poly.type
_entity_poly.pdbx_seq_one_letter_code
_entity_poly.pdbx_strand_id
1 'polypeptide(L)'
;MGLAAVGSLTHVLGNYAGTAQGNVLPAGVWHSAAVHLDEVVVGTGVAPFLLATAWAFTPSRRESQAFAVLFVPLVVLVTLEAASFDLRFTPGGFVQVRYVCYLAPLFAVGAAACLLEPGRRILRAGLVLAAGPAFLGLAAADSFGEEITLWWASPAGAFHRALRDAAGTVGLSADGLVRFGGLVLAAALAGALWRLPARLSLSVLGVALSAFGAFEARYVFDWLAVPATTRPQTVEGVRRDWVDAALPAGASVALVPSPELAREYWWDAEFWNKTVDRTLTVGGQGVFTPFTTKALSVDPHTGRVRGDEPTDLLVVDDAAPQLRLAGTVLATAEPLALVRAQRPYRARWLVTGTEPAGWARPGRPVRIRIFGGPSELSVSVRAQFAAKRPQGFLLRGGGAVRAGRVPPGGVVSRRLTACRVVTLVARGGVSLHLDRISVRPVAGSC
;
A
#
# COMPACT_ATOMS: atom_id res chain seq x y z
N MET A 1 21.19 -25.68 -2.22
CA MET A 1 21.24 -25.77 -0.74
C MET A 1 22.51 -25.18 -0.10
N GLY A 2 23.40 -24.47 -0.82
CA GLY A 2 24.65 -23.94 -0.24
C GLY A 2 24.61 -22.53 0.38
N LEU A 3 23.56 -21.74 0.12
CA LEU A 3 23.45 -20.35 0.60
C LEU A 3 22.74 -20.20 1.97
N ALA A 4 22.12 -21.28 2.46
CA ALA A 4 21.33 -21.26 3.70
C ALA A 4 22.17 -21.44 4.98
N ALA A 5 23.43 -21.90 4.89
CA ALA A 5 24.20 -22.35 6.04
C ALA A 5 25.12 -21.29 6.69
N VAL A 6 25.22 -20.10 6.12
CA VAL A 6 26.04 -19.00 6.67
C VAL A 6 25.17 -17.76 6.57
N GLY A 7 24.96 -17.00 7.65
CA GLY A 7 24.04 -15.86 7.84
C GLY A 7 24.14 -14.69 6.84
N SER A 8 24.15 -15.01 5.56
CA SER A 8 24.37 -14.19 4.38
C SER A 8 23.07 -13.95 3.62
N LEU A 9 22.02 -14.76 3.81
CA LEU A 9 20.71 -14.52 3.22
C LEU A 9 20.14 -13.16 3.66
N THR A 10 20.36 -12.77 4.91
CA THR A 10 20.02 -11.43 5.43
C THR A 10 20.78 -10.31 4.72
N HIS A 11 22.05 -10.54 4.37
CA HIS A 11 22.88 -9.59 3.65
C HIS A 11 22.56 -9.52 2.14
N VAL A 12 22.17 -10.65 1.53
CA VAL A 12 21.80 -10.75 0.11
C VAL A 12 20.40 -10.20 -0.14
N LEU A 13 19.45 -10.47 0.76
CA LEU A 13 18.06 -10.02 0.63
C LEU A 13 17.86 -8.58 1.10
N GLY A 14 18.79 -7.99 1.86
CA GLY A 14 18.69 -6.62 2.35
C GLY A 14 17.39 -6.38 3.12
N ASN A 15 16.62 -5.37 2.72
CA ASN A 15 15.31 -5.08 3.33
C ASN A 15 14.28 -6.21 3.17
N TYR A 16 14.50 -7.14 2.24
CA TYR A 16 13.66 -8.34 2.08
C TYR A 16 14.06 -9.48 3.00
N ALA A 17 15.08 -9.36 3.84
CA ALA A 17 15.45 -10.42 4.77
C ALA A 17 14.30 -10.83 5.72
N GLY A 18 13.36 -9.91 6.00
CA GLY A 18 12.14 -10.21 6.75
C GLY A 18 11.24 -11.24 6.07
N THR A 19 11.29 -11.38 4.74
CA THR A 19 10.45 -12.33 3.99
C THR A 19 10.88 -13.79 4.19
N ALA A 20 12.10 -14.01 4.69
CA ALA A 20 12.65 -15.31 5.04
C ALA A 20 12.23 -15.79 6.45
N GLN A 21 11.51 -14.98 7.22
CA GLN A 21 11.05 -15.32 8.57
C GLN A 21 9.61 -15.87 8.57
N GLY A 22 9.25 -16.57 9.66
CA GLY A 22 7.90 -17.11 9.87
C GLY A 22 7.67 -18.52 9.31
N ASN A 23 6.47 -19.05 9.53
CA ASN A 23 6.05 -20.36 9.02
C ASN A 23 5.74 -20.26 7.52
N VAL A 24 6.50 -20.97 6.67
CA VAL A 24 6.34 -20.97 5.21
C VAL A 24 5.01 -21.59 4.76
N LEU A 25 4.38 -22.41 5.59
CA LEU A 25 3.05 -22.97 5.36
C LEU A 25 2.11 -22.51 6.48
N PRO A 26 1.74 -21.22 6.52
CA PRO A 26 0.85 -20.69 7.55
C PRO A 26 -0.54 -21.34 7.46
N ALA A 27 -1.29 -21.27 8.57
CA ALA A 27 -2.67 -21.76 8.58
C ALA A 27 -3.50 -21.03 7.50
N GLY A 28 -4.31 -21.78 6.75
CA GLY A 28 -5.12 -21.23 5.66
C GLY A 28 -4.41 -21.11 4.30
N VAL A 29 -3.12 -21.47 4.19
CA VAL A 29 -2.36 -21.34 2.93
C VAL A 29 -3.01 -22.06 1.74
N TRP A 30 -3.65 -23.21 1.95
CA TRP A 30 -4.33 -23.94 0.89
C TRP A 30 -5.56 -23.22 0.35
N HIS A 31 -6.37 -22.66 1.24
CA HIS A 31 -7.53 -21.87 0.87
C HIS A 31 -7.09 -20.57 0.18
N SER A 32 -6.12 -19.86 0.77
CA SER A 32 -5.55 -18.66 0.15
C SER A 32 -4.96 -18.96 -1.23
N ALA A 33 -4.27 -20.08 -1.41
CA ALA A 33 -3.77 -20.49 -2.73
C ALA A 33 -4.91 -20.75 -3.72
N ALA A 34 -5.98 -21.44 -3.30
CA ALA A 34 -7.16 -21.62 -4.14
C ALA A 34 -7.74 -20.27 -4.61
N VAL A 35 -7.90 -19.31 -3.69
CA VAL A 35 -8.38 -17.96 -4.02
C VAL A 35 -7.43 -17.22 -4.98
N HIS A 36 -6.11 -17.28 -4.75
CA HIS A 36 -5.13 -16.67 -5.66
C HIS A 36 -5.23 -17.22 -7.09
N LEU A 37 -5.37 -18.54 -7.22
CA LEU A 37 -5.52 -19.18 -8.52
C LEU A 37 -6.84 -18.78 -9.17
N ASP A 38 -7.94 -18.79 -8.41
CA ASP A 38 -9.27 -18.43 -8.87
C ASP A 38 -9.32 -17.00 -9.44
N GLU A 39 -8.82 -16.02 -8.68
CA GLU A 39 -8.72 -14.62 -9.08
C GLU A 39 -7.95 -14.43 -10.39
N VAL A 40 -6.81 -15.13 -10.56
CA VAL A 40 -6.06 -15.12 -11.83
C VAL A 40 -6.85 -15.78 -12.97
N VAL A 41 -7.53 -16.89 -12.71
CA VAL A 41 -8.28 -17.62 -13.72
C VAL A 41 -9.47 -16.79 -14.21
N VAL A 42 -10.17 -16.12 -13.30
CA VAL A 42 -11.28 -15.22 -13.65
C VAL A 42 -10.76 -13.98 -14.38
N GLY A 43 -9.73 -13.32 -13.84
CA GLY A 43 -9.14 -12.11 -14.44
C GLY A 43 -8.38 -12.33 -15.76
N THR A 44 -8.15 -13.57 -16.19
CA THR A 44 -7.58 -13.88 -17.51
C THR A 44 -8.61 -14.46 -18.48
N GLY A 45 -9.85 -14.57 -18.03
CA GLY A 45 -10.89 -15.39 -18.64
C GLY A 45 -10.69 -16.87 -18.29
N VAL A 46 -11.79 -17.53 -17.91
CA VAL A 46 -11.79 -18.93 -17.46
C VAL A 46 -11.35 -19.91 -18.57
N ALA A 47 -11.53 -19.56 -19.85
CA ALA A 47 -11.28 -20.43 -21.00
C ALA A 47 -9.82 -20.92 -21.12
N PRO A 48 -8.79 -20.04 -21.10
CA PRO A 48 -7.39 -20.45 -21.08
C PRO A 48 -7.07 -21.52 -20.05
N PHE A 49 -7.53 -21.35 -18.81
CA PHE A 49 -7.28 -22.29 -17.72
C PHE A 49 -7.90 -23.66 -17.99
N LEU A 50 -9.17 -23.71 -18.40
CA LEU A 50 -9.87 -24.98 -18.69
C LEU A 50 -9.17 -25.77 -19.81
N LEU A 51 -8.81 -25.08 -20.89
CA LEU A 51 -8.13 -25.71 -22.03
C LEU A 51 -6.71 -26.15 -21.68
N ALA A 52 -5.93 -25.30 -21.00
CA ALA A 52 -4.57 -25.62 -20.57
C ALA A 52 -4.54 -26.81 -19.61
N THR A 53 -5.49 -26.86 -18.66
CA THR A 53 -5.63 -27.98 -17.72
C THR A 53 -5.90 -29.28 -18.47
N ALA A 54 -6.87 -29.31 -19.39
CA ALA A 54 -7.16 -30.52 -20.17
C ALA A 54 -5.99 -30.95 -21.07
N TRP A 55 -5.24 -29.99 -21.62
CA TRP A 55 -4.06 -30.29 -22.44
C TRP A 55 -2.89 -30.82 -21.63
N ALA A 56 -2.66 -30.34 -20.40
CA ALA A 56 -1.55 -30.78 -19.56
C ALA A 56 -1.56 -32.30 -19.28
N PHE A 57 -2.73 -32.95 -19.34
CA PHE A 57 -2.89 -34.40 -19.20
C PHE A 57 -2.95 -35.16 -20.53
N THR A 58 -2.91 -34.46 -21.67
CA THR A 58 -2.96 -35.05 -23.01
C THR A 58 -1.89 -34.53 -23.98
N PRO A 59 -0.67 -34.14 -23.53
CA PRO A 59 0.37 -33.68 -24.45
C PRO A 59 0.84 -34.85 -25.32
N SER A 60 0.92 -34.61 -26.63
CA SER A 60 1.24 -35.66 -27.61
C SER A 60 2.71 -35.66 -28.05
N ARG A 61 3.40 -34.52 -27.93
CA ARG A 61 4.81 -34.33 -28.34
C ARG A 61 5.72 -34.31 -27.10
N ARG A 62 7.01 -34.63 -27.28
CA ARG A 62 7.99 -34.66 -26.18
C ARG A 62 8.19 -33.28 -25.57
N GLU A 63 8.25 -32.25 -26.40
CA GLU A 63 8.41 -30.85 -25.98
C GLU A 63 7.18 -30.39 -25.20
N SER A 64 5.98 -30.74 -25.68
CA SER A 64 4.71 -30.49 -25.00
C SER A 64 4.61 -31.21 -23.66
N GLN A 65 5.10 -32.46 -23.58
CA GLN A 65 5.16 -33.23 -22.34
C GLN A 65 6.11 -32.57 -21.34
N ALA A 66 7.30 -32.16 -21.79
CA ALA A 66 8.25 -31.45 -20.95
C ALA A 66 7.64 -30.14 -20.40
N PHE A 67 6.97 -29.37 -21.26
CA PHE A 67 6.26 -28.16 -20.81
C PHE A 67 5.16 -28.49 -19.80
N ALA A 68 4.30 -29.48 -20.08
CA ALA A 68 3.20 -29.85 -19.18
C ALA A 68 3.70 -30.31 -17.79
N VAL A 69 4.80 -31.08 -17.77
CA VAL A 69 5.46 -31.56 -16.53
C VAL A 69 6.02 -30.40 -15.71
N LEU A 70 6.45 -29.30 -16.33
CA LEU A 70 6.89 -28.10 -15.62
C LEU A 70 5.73 -27.18 -15.24
N PHE A 71 4.74 -27.06 -16.13
CA PHE A 71 3.59 -26.18 -16.00
C PHE A 71 2.75 -26.51 -14.77
N VAL A 72 2.39 -27.79 -14.56
CA VAL A 72 1.51 -28.18 -13.44
C VAL A 72 2.15 -27.89 -12.07
N PRO A 73 3.40 -28.32 -11.78
CA PRO A 73 4.08 -27.95 -10.53
C PRO A 73 4.27 -26.44 -10.40
N LEU A 74 4.55 -25.72 -11.49
CA LEU A 74 4.77 -24.28 -11.44
C LEU A 74 3.49 -23.53 -11.02
N VAL A 75 2.32 -23.90 -11.57
CA VAL A 75 1.03 -23.34 -11.15
C VAL A 75 0.83 -23.54 -9.65
N VAL A 76 1.08 -24.75 -9.13
CA VAL A 76 0.92 -25.05 -7.70
C VAL A 76 1.92 -24.26 -6.86
N LEU A 77 3.20 -24.27 -7.22
CA LEU A 77 4.27 -23.64 -6.44
C LEU A 77 4.15 -22.12 -6.40
N VAL A 78 3.91 -21.46 -7.53
CA VAL A 78 3.78 -20.00 -7.60
C VAL A 78 2.56 -19.53 -6.80
N THR A 79 1.45 -20.27 -6.87
CA THR A 79 0.24 -19.96 -6.12
C THR A 79 0.43 -20.15 -4.61
N LEU A 80 1.10 -21.23 -4.19
CA LEU A 80 1.44 -21.46 -2.77
C LEU A 80 2.44 -20.44 -2.24
N GLU A 81 3.42 -20.05 -3.04
CA GLU A 81 4.40 -19.02 -2.68
C GLU A 81 3.71 -17.68 -2.44
N ALA A 82 2.84 -17.24 -3.35
CA ALA A 82 2.07 -16.02 -3.21
C ALA A 82 1.16 -16.06 -1.96
N ALA A 83 0.38 -17.13 -1.80
CA ALA A 83 -0.48 -17.33 -0.63
C ALA A 83 0.31 -17.33 0.69
N SER A 84 1.46 -17.99 0.72
CA SER A 84 2.37 -18.01 1.87
C SER A 84 2.93 -16.62 2.19
N PHE A 85 3.30 -15.87 1.15
CA PHE A 85 3.81 -14.51 1.31
C PHE A 85 2.74 -13.59 1.89
N ASP A 86 1.54 -13.59 1.31
CA ASP A 86 0.46 -12.70 1.74
C ASP A 86 -0.01 -13.00 3.16
N LEU A 87 -0.20 -14.27 3.52
CA LEU A 87 -0.59 -14.63 4.88
C LEU A 87 0.45 -14.24 5.95
N ARG A 88 1.73 -14.08 5.57
CA ARG A 88 2.80 -13.71 6.51
C ARG A 88 3.04 -12.21 6.60
N PHE A 89 2.98 -11.51 5.48
CA PHE A 89 3.51 -10.16 5.36
C PHE A 89 2.47 -9.12 4.95
N THR A 90 1.30 -9.56 4.52
CA THR A 90 0.23 -8.68 4.07
C THR A 90 -0.82 -8.54 5.18
N PRO A 91 -0.97 -7.35 5.81
CA PRO A 91 -1.98 -7.14 6.84
C PRO A 91 -3.38 -7.48 6.31
N GLY A 92 -4.10 -8.31 7.05
CA GLY A 92 -5.44 -8.77 6.66
C GLY A 92 -5.46 -9.93 5.65
N GLY A 93 -4.29 -10.41 5.18
CA GLY A 93 -4.20 -11.60 4.33
C GLY A 93 -4.92 -11.47 2.98
N PHE A 94 -5.08 -10.24 2.47
CA PHE A 94 -5.73 -10.01 1.18
C PHE A 94 -4.90 -10.59 0.03
N VAL A 95 -5.58 -11.03 -1.01
CA VAL A 95 -4.99 -11.70 -2.17
C VAL A 95 -4.29 -10.71 -3.09
N GLN A 96 -3.04 -10.98 -3.45
CA GLN A 96 -2.25 -10.15 -4.36
C GLN A 96 -1.96 -10.88 -5.68
N VAL A 97 -2.90 -10.76 -6.62
CA VAL A 97 -2.83 -11.38 -7.96
C VAL A 97 -1.57 -10.98 -8.73
N ARG A 98 -0.94 -9.84 -8.42
CA ARG A 98 0.33 -9.42 -9.04
C ARG A 98 1.48 -10.44 -8.92
N TYR A 99 1.42 -11.36 -7.95
CA TYR A 99 2.44 -12.42 -7.81
C TYR A 99 2.14 -13.65 -8.68
N VAL A 100 0.87 -13.90 -8.98
CA VAL A 100 0.40 -15.08 -9.74
C VAL A 100 0.01 -14.75 -11.18
N CYS A 101 -0.08 -13.48 -11.57
CA CYS A 101 -0.50 -13.06 -12.91
C CYS A 101 0.43 -13.57 -14.03
N TYR A 102 1.66 -13.95 -13.70
CA TYR A 102 2.61 -14.59 -14.62
C TYR A 102 2.15 -15.97 -15.10
N LEU A 103 1.13 -16.57 -14.48
CA LEU A 103 0.49 -17.80 -14.96
C LEU A 103 -0.39 -17.57 -16.21
N ALA A 104 -0.89 -16.35 -16.41
CA ALA A 104 -1.74 -15.98 -17.55
C ALA A 104 -1.15 -16.38 -18.92
N PRO A 105 0.09 -15.99 -19.28
CA PRO A 105 0.68 -16.42 -20.55
C PRO A 105 0.87 -17.94 -20.65
N LEU A 106 1.09 -18.63 -19.53
CA LEU A 106 1.23 -20.09 -19.52
C LEU A 106 -0.10 -20.79 -19.83
N PHE A 107 -1.21 -20.27 -19.28
CA PHE A 107 -2.56 -20.72 -19.65
C PHE A 107 -2.86 -20.48 -21.12
N ALA A 108 -2.47 -19.32 -21.67
CA ALA A 108 -2.66 -19.04 -23.09
C ALA A 108 -1.89 -20.03 -23.98
N VAL A 109 -0.63 -20.35 -23.64
CA VAL A 109 0.18 -21.34 -24.37
C VAL A 109 -0.44 -22.74 -24.28
N GLY A 110 -0.83 -23.18 -23.07
CA GLY A 110 -1.49 -24.47 -22.88
C GLY A 110 -2.83 -24.56 -23.62
N ALA A 111 -3.59 -23.48 -23.65
CA ALA A 111 -4.85 -23.40 -24.39
C ALA A 111 -4.65 -23.49 -25.90
N ALA A 112 -3.66 -22.76 -26.45
CA ALA A 112 -3.30 -22.86 -27.85
C ALA A 112 -2.82 -24.28 -28.22
N ALA A 113 -2.01 -24.90 -27.36
CA ALA A 113 -1.56 -26.28 -27.55
C ALA A 113 -2.73 -27.29 -27.49
N CYS A 114 -3.71 -27.09 -26.60
CA CYS A 114 -4.94 -27.87 -26.52
C CYS A 114 -5.70 -27.91 -27.85
N LEU A 115 -5.82 -26.74 -28.49
CA LEU A 115 -6.54 -26.55 -29.75
C LEU A 115 -5.75 -27.06 -30.96
N LEU A 116 -4.44 -26.77 -31.00
CA LEU A 116 -3.61 -26.97 -32.20
C LEU A 116 -2.98 -28.36 -32.31
N GLU A 117 -2.69 -29.03 -31.19
CA GLU A 117 -2.05 -30.34 -31.26
C GLU A 117 -2.98 -31.40 -31.87
N PRO A 118 -2.50 -32.20 -32.83
CA PRO A 118 -3.30 -33.25 -33.44
C PRO A 118 -3.55 -34.41 -32.47
N GLY A 119 -4.71 -35.07 -32.63
CA GLY A 119 -5.08 -36.27 -31.86
C GLY A 119 -5.80 -36.00 -30.54
N ARG A 120 -6.42 -37.05 -29.98
CA ARG A 120 -7.08 -37.07 -28.65
C ARG A 120 -8.14 -35.97 -28.41
N ARG A 121 -8.72 -35.37 -29.46
CA ARG A 121 -9.72 -34.30 -29.32
C ARG A 121 -10.92 -34.67 -28.43
N ILE A 122 -11.42 -35.89 -28.57
CA ILE A 122 -12.53 -36.40 -27.74
C ILE A 122 -12.12 -36.47 -26.27
N LEU A 123 -10.93 -36.99 -25.98
CA LEU A 123 -10.40 -37.05 -24.62
C LEU A 123 -10.20 -35.64 -24.03
N ARG A 124 -9.65 -34.71 -24.82
CA ARG A 124 -9.51 -33.30 -24.42
C ARG A 124 -10.85 -32.64 -24.15
N ALA A 125 -11.85 -32.83 -25.01
CA ALA A 125 -13.20 -32.33 -24.77
C ALA A 125 -13.79 -32.89 -23.48
N GLY A 126 -13.63 -34.20 -23.23
CA GLY A 126 -14.04 -34.83 -21.96
C GLY A 126 -13.31 -34.25 -20.74
N LEU A 127 -12.01 -33.98 -20.85
CA LEU A 127 -11.23 -33.36 -19.77
C LEU A 127 -11.60 -31.88 -19.55
N VAL A 128 -11.93 -31.13 -20.59
CA VAL A 128 -12.46 -29.76 -20.45
C VAL A 128 -13.80 -29.77 -19.72
N LEU A 129 -14.69 -30.71 -20.05
CA LEU A 129 -15.94 -30.90 -19.31
C LEU A 129 -15.69 -31.24 -17.84
N ALA A 130 -14.73 -32.12 -17.55
CA ALA A 130 -14.35 -32.47 -16.18
C ALA A 130 -13.67 -31.30 -15.42
N ALA A 131 -12.92 -30.46 -16.12
CA ALA A 131 -12.30 -29.26 -15.55
C ALA A 131 -13.34 -28.20 -15.15
N GLY A 132 -14.54 -28.19 -15.77
CA GLY A 132 -15.64 -27.29 -15.40
C GLY A 132 -16.07 -27.44 -13.93
N PRO A 133 -16.51 -28.62 -13.46
CA PRO A 133 -16.82 -28.86 -12.05
C PRO A 133 -15.64 -28.64 -11.10
N ALA A 134 -14.40 -28.92 -11.53
CA ALA A 134 -13.21 -28.60 -10.74
C ALA A 134 -13.05 -27.09 -10.56
N PHE A 135 -13.24 -26.31 -11.62
CA PHE A 135 -13.28 -24.84 -11.56
C PHE A 135 -14.44 -24.34 -10.71
N LEU A 136 -15.63 -24.95 -10.79
CA LEU A 136 -16.75 -24.61 -9.91
C LEU A 136 -16.38 -24.72 -8.43
N GLY A 137 -15.67 -25.78 -8.05
CA GLY A 137 -15.16 -25.98 -6.69
C GLY A 137 -14.07 -24.96 -6.31
N LEU A 138 -13.21 -24.59 -7.27
CA LEU A 138 -12.21 -23.54 -7.09
C LEU A 138 -12.87 -22.18 -6.85
N ALA A 139 -13.82 -21.80 -7.70
CA ALA A 139 -14.62 -20.57 -7.61
C ALA A 139 -15.58 -20.53 -6.42
N ALA A 140 -15.68 -21.63 -5.67
CA ALA A 140 -16.37 -21.66 -4.39
C ALA A 140 -15.48 -21.22 -3.21
N ALA A 141 -14.17 -21.10 -3.42
CA ALA A 141 -13.23 -20.64 -2.42
C ALA A 141 -13.27 -19.11 -2.22
N ASP A 142 -13.74 -18.35 -3.22
CA ASP A 142 -13.79 -16.89 -3.15
C ASP A 142 -15.21 -16.31 -3.28
N SER A 143 -15.32 -15.01 -2.95
CA SER A 143 -16.50 -14.17 -3.11
C SER A 143 -16.21 -12.98 -4.02
N PHE A 144 -16.80 -13.00 -5.21
CA PHE A 144 -16.73 -11.93 -6.21
C PHE A 144 -17.70 -10.77 -5.87
N GLY A 145 -18.51 -10.96 -4.84
CA GLY A 145 -19.47 -9.98 -4.34
C GLY A 145 -18.88 -8.92 -3.41
N GLU A 146 -17.65 -9.10 -2.91
CA GLU A 146 -17.03 -8.18 -1.94
C GLU A 146 -16.37 -6.97 -2.61
N GLU A 147 -16.24 -5.86 -1.86
CA GLU A 147 -15.56 -4.66 -2.31
C GLU A 147 -14.06 -4.80 -2.04
N ILE A 148 -13.26 -4.95 -3.11
CA ILE A 148 -11.82 -5.08 -2.97
C ILE A 148 -11.20 -3.72 -2.67
N THR A 149 -10.60 -3.61 -1.50
CA THR A 149 -10.03 -2.36 -0.96
C THR A 149 -8.64 -2.02 -1.50
N LEU A 150 -7.91 -3.01 -2.07
CA LEU A 150 -6.51 -2.88 -2.51
C LEU A 150 -6.29 -3.41 -3.94
N TRP A 151 -7.08 -2.91 -4.88
CA TRP A 151 -7.08 -3.33 -6.29
C TRP A 151 -5.74 -3.18 -7.03
N TRP A 152 -4.83 -2.29 -6.63
CA TRP A 152 -3.51 -2.17 -7.28
C TRP A 152 -2.62 -3.39 -7.05
N ALA A 153 -2.89 -4.19 -6.02
CA ALA A 153 -2.21 -5.44 -5.76
C ALA A 153 -2.95 -6.65 -6.35
N SER A 154 -4.25 -6.51 -6.63
CA SER A 154 -5.10 -7.49 -7.32
C SER A 154 -5.84 -6.85 -8.51
N PRO A 155 -5.20 -6.75 -9.70
CA PRO A 155 -5.81 -6.10 -10.85
C PRO A 155 -7.12 -6.73 -11.32
N ALA A 156 -7.24 -8.06 -11.22
CA ALA A 156 -8.47 -8.80 -11.52
C ALA A 156 -9.63 -8.34 -10.62
N GLY A 157 -9.33 -8.08 -9.35
CA GLY A 157 -10.27 -7.57 -8.38
C GLY A 157 -10.94 -6.24 -8.75
N ALA A 158 -10.26 -5.39 -9.54
CA ALA A 158 -10.85 -4.15 -10.04
C ALA A 158 -12.05 -4.41 -10.97
N PHE A 159 -12.10 -5.59 -11.59
CA PHE A 159 -13.16 -5.99 -12.53
C PHE A 159 -14.36 -6.68 -11.84
N HIS A 160 -14.27 -7.02 -10.55
CA HIS A 160 -15.37 -7.69 -9.82
C HIS A 160 -16.66 -6.87 -9.81
N ARG A 161 -16.55 -5.54 -9.82
CA ARG A 161 -17.71 -4.66 -9.96
C ARG A 161 -18.43 -4.86 -11.30
N ALA A 162 -17.68 -4.96 -12.41
CA ALA A 162 -18.28 -5.23 -13.72
C ALA A 162 -18.95 -6.62 -13.76
N LEU A 163 -18.34 -7.63 -13.14
CA LEU A 163 -18.96 -8.96 -12.99
C LEU A 163 -20.25 -8.91 -12.18
N ARG A 164 -20.29 -8.13 -11.10
CA ARG A 164 -21.48 -7.93 -10.26
C ARG A 164 -22.59 -7.23 -11.02
N ASP A 165 -22.26 -6.17 -11.75
CA ASP A 165 -23.23 -5.43 -12.57
C ASP A 165 -23.80 -6.33 -13.67
N ALA A 166 -22.94 -7.07 -14.38
CA ALA A 166 -23.36 -8.05 -15.38
C ALA A 166 -24.24 -9.16 -14.78
N ALA A 167 -23.86 -9.70 -13.62
CA ALA A 167 -24.66 -10.71 -12.92
C ALA A 167 -26.04 -10.18 -12.54
N GLY A 168 -26.11 -8.94 -12.05
CA GLY A 168 -27.36 -8.25 -11.73
C GLY A 168 -28.29 -8.14 -12.93
N THR A 169 -27.77 -7.89 -14.14
CA THR A 169 -28.60 -7.80 -15.36
C THR A 169 -29.30 -9.11 -15.74
N VAL A 170 -28.72 -10.25 -15.34
CA VAL A 170 -29.28 -11.59 -15.60
C VAL A 170 -29.93 -12.21 -14.36
N GLY A 171 -30.08 -11.43 -13.27
CA GLY A 171 -30.72 -11.89 -12.04
C GLY A 171 -29.89 -12.88 -11.22
N LEU A 172 -28.56 -12.88 -11.37
CA LEU A 172 -27.63 -13.73 -10.64
C LEU A 172 -26.76 -12.90 -9.66
N SER A 173 -26.17 -13.57 -8.67
CA SER A 173 -25.03 -13.01 -7.94
C SER A 173 -23.76 -13.10 -8.79
N ALA A 174 -22.75 -12.27 -8.49
CA ALA A 174 -21.44 -12.34 -9.15
C ALA A 174 -20.85 -13.76 -9.06
N ASP A 175 -20.90 -14.37 -7.87
CA ASP A 175 -20.45 -15.74 -7.65
C ASP A 175 -21.21 -16.74 -8.52
N GLY A 176 -22.53 -16.60 -8.61
CA GLY A 176 -23.37 -17.44 -9.45
C GLY A 176 -23.01 -17.30 -10.93
N LEU A 177 -22.80 -16.08 -11.41
CA LEU A 177 -22.38 -15.82 -12.78
C LEU A 177 -21.03 -16.49 -13.10
N VAL A 178 -20.01 -16.31 -12.24
CA VAL A 178 -18.67 -16.90 -12.46
C VAL A 178 -18.76 -18.43 -12.45
N ARG A 179 -19.41 -18.99 -11.44
CA ARG A 179 -19.55 -20.45 -11.23
C ARG A 179 -20.30 -21.14 -12.36
N PHE A 180 -21.52 -20.69 -12.66
CA PHE A 180 -22.33 -21.31 -13.72
C PHE A 180 -21.85 -20.92 -15.12
N GLY A 181 -21.34 -19.70 -15.29
CA GLY A 181 -20.70 -19.25 -16.52
C GLY A 181 -19.49 -20.10 -16.88
N GLY A 182 -18.65 -20.46 -15.90
CA GLY A 182 -17.53 -21.38 -16.08
C GLY A 182 -17.96 -22.78 -16.58
N LEU A 183 -19.06 -23.33 -16.05
CA LEU A 183 -19.60 -24.62 -16.51
C LEU A 183 -20.14 -24.54 -17.95
N VAL A 184 -20.89 -23.49 -18.26
CA VAL A 184 -21.42 -23.26 -19.63
C VAL A 184 -20.26 -23.09 -20.60
N LEU A 185 -19.22 -22.35 -20.21
CA LEU A 185 -18.03 -22.15 -21.01
C LEU A 185 -17.27 -23.46 -21.22
N ALA A 186 -17.11 -24.29 -20.19
CA ALA A 186 -16.51 -25.62 -20.32
C ALA A 186 -17.27 -26.49 -21.34
N ALA A 187 -18.61 -26.49 -21.29
CA ALA A 187 -19.43 -27.21 -22.25
C ALA A 187 -19.28 -26.67 -23.69
N ALA A 188 -19.29 -25.34 -23.86
CA ALA A 188 -19.09 -24.70 -25.16
C ALA A 188 -17.70 -25.02 -25.75
N LEU A 189 -16.65 -24.93 -24.94
CA LEU A 189 -15.27 -25.23 -25.35
C LEU A 189 -15.08 -26.70 -25.71
N ALA A 190 -15.67 -27.62 -24.94
CA ALA A 190 -15.65 -29.04 -25.25
C ALA A 190 -16.37 -29.33 -26.57
N GLY A 191 -17.53 -28.71 -26.81
CA GLY A 191 -18.24 -28.77 -28.08
C GLY A 191 -17.41 -28.24 -29.25
N ALA A 192 -16.73 -27.10 -29.06
CA ALA A 192 -15.84 -26.50 -30.05
C ALA A 192 -14.64 -27.40 -30.37
N LEU A 193 -14.00 -28.00 -29.35
CA LEU A 193 -12.91 -28.98 -29.52
C LEU A 193 -13.36 -30.21 -30.31
N TRP A 194 -14.60 -30.65 -30.08
CA TRP A 194 -15.15 -31.82 -30.76
C TRP A 194 -15.55 -31.54 -32.21
N ARG A 195 -16.16 -30.38 -32.48
CA ARG A 195 -16.85 -30.12 -33.76
C ARG A 195 -16.16 -29.14 -34.68
N LEU A 196 -15.37 -28.20 -34.16
CA LEU A 196 -14.81 -27.11 -34.96
C LEU A 196 -13.36 -27.39 -35.41
N PRO A 197 -12.94 -26.81 -36.55
CA PRO A 197 -11.54 -26.80 -36.94
C PRO A 197 -10.69 -26.04 -35.91
N ALA A 198 -9.54 -26.61 -35.54
CA ALA A 198 -8.62 -26.04 -34.55
C ALA A 198 -8.28 -24.55 -34.80
N ARG A 199 -8.05 -24.17 -36.07
CA ARG A 199 -7.73 -22.79 -36.44
C ARG A 199 -8.89 -21.84 -36.18
N LEU A 200 -10.12 -22.26 -36.49
CA LEU A 200 -11.31 -21.45 -36.23
C LEU A 200 -11.52 -21.28 -34.72
N SER A 201 -11.44 -22.37 -33.95
CA SER A 201 -11.56 -22.31 -32.49
C SER A 201 -10.50 -21.39 -31.87
N LEU A 202 -9.26 -21.44 -32.37
CA LEU A 202 -8.18 -20.57 -31.91
C LEU A 202 -8.45 -19.10 -32.26
N SER A 203 -8.89 -18.81 -33.49
CA SER A 203 -9.22 -17.44 -33.91
C SER A 203 -10.38 -16.87 -33.10
N VAL A 204 -11.45 -17.65 -32.90
CA VAL A 204 -12.61 -17.22 -32.10
C VAL A 204 -12.20 -16.97 -30.65
N LEU A 205 -11.45 -17.90 -30.04
CA LEU A 205 -10.96 -17.72 -28.67
C LEU A 205 -10.03 -16.52 -28.56
N GLY A 206 -9.09 -16.35 -29.49
CA GLY A 206 -8.16 -15.22 -29.51
C GLY A 206 -8.87 -13.88 -29.63
N VAL A 207 -9.87 -13.77 -30.50
CA VAL A 207 -10.71 -12.56 -30.63
C VAL A 207 -11.50 -12.31 -29.35
N ALA A 208 -12.14 -13.35 -28.79
CA ALA A 208 -12.91 -13.22 -27.55
C ALA A 208 -12.06 -12.78 -26.36
N LEU A 209 -10.87 -13.39 -26.16
CA LEU A 209 -9.94 -13.01 -25.10
C LEU A 209 -9.34 -11.62 -25.31
N SER A 210 -9.05 -11.24 -26.56
CA SER A 210 -8.58 -9.89 -26.87
C SER A 210 -9.65 -8.84 -26.56
N ALA A 211 -10.91 -9.13 -26.90
CA ALA A 211 -12.04 -8.26 -26.58
C ALA A 211 -12.27 -8.17 -25.06
N PHE A 212 -12.19 -9.30 -24.36
CA PHE A 212 -12.29 -9.36 -22.89
C PHE A 212 -11.19 -8.52 -22.24
N GLY A 213 -9.92 -8.75 -22.58
CA GLY A 213 -8.80 -7.97 -22.04
C GLY A 213 -8.85 -6.49 -22.40
N ALA A 214 -9.30 -6.13 -23.61
CA ALA A 214 -9.52 -4.73 -23.99
C ALA A 214 -10.65 -4.09 -23.17
N PHE A 215 -11.72 -4.83 -22.89
CA PHE A 215 -12.82 -4.37 -22.03
C PHE A 215 -12.37 -4.20 -20.59
N GLU A 216 -11.68 -5.18 -20.01
CA GLU A 216 -11.09 -5.06 -18.66
C GLU A 216 -10.14 -3.88 -18.56
N ALA A 217 -9.20 -3.75 -19.51
CA ALA A 217 -8.25 -2.65 -19.54
C ALA A 217 -9.00 -1.32 -19.60
N ARG A 218 -9.93 -1.14 -20.53
CA ARG A 218 -10.74 0.08 -20.63
C ARG A 218 -11.49 0.36 -19.34
N TYR A 219 -12.18 -0.64 -18.78
CA TYR A 219 -12.96 -0.49 -17.56
C TYR A 219 -12.08 -0.02 -16.39
N VAL A 220 -10.92 -0.65 -16.21
CA VAL A 220 -9.94 -0.26 -15.18
C VAL A 220 -9.35 1.12 -15.46
N PHE A 221 -9.05 1.46 -16.72
CA PHE A 221 -8.56 2.80 -17.07
C PHE A 221 -9.59 3.89 -16.77
N ASP A 222 -10.83 3.70 -17.23
CA ASP A 222 -11.93 4.65 -17.07
C ASP A 222 -12.31 4.81 -15.58
N TRP A 223 -12.34 3.71 -14.82
CA TRP A 223 -12.76 3.72 -13.42
C TRP A 223 -11.66 4.16 -12.45
N LEU A 224 -10.39 3.80 -12.71
CA LEU A 224 -9.31 3.95 -11.72
C LEU A 224 -8.17 4.81 -12.19
N ALA A 225 -7.57 4.49 -13.33
CA ALA A 225 -6.33 5.14 -13.75
C ALA A 225 -6.56 6.61 -14.10
N VAL A 226 -7.65 6.93 -14.82
CA VAL A 226 -7.98 8.31 -15.17
C VAL A 226 -8.30 9.10 -13.91
N PRO A 227 -9.27 8.74 -13.05
CA PRO A 227 -9.53 9.49 -11.82
C PRO A 227 -8.32 9.63 -10.89
N ALA A 228 -7.47 8.59 -10.77
CA ALA A 228 -6.28 8.65 -9.93
C ALA A 228 -5.21 9.63 -10.47
N THR A 229 -5.04 9.71 -11.79
CA THR A 229 -4.03 10.59 -12.42
C THR A 229 -4.55 12.01 -12.67
N THR A 230 -5.86 12.16 -12.86
CA THR A 230 -6.56 13.45 -13.01
C THR A 230 -7.15 13.97 -11.70
N ARG A 231 -6.82 13.34 -10.56
CA ARG A 231 -7.30 13.78 -9.24
C ARG A 231 -7.04 15.27 -9.03
N PRO A 232 -7.92 16.02 -8.33
CA PRO A 232 -7.61 17.38 -7.92
C PRO A 232 -6.25 17.42 -7.20
N GLN A 233 -5.53 18.54 -7.33
CA GLN A 233 -4.30 18.72 -6.57
C GLN A 233 -4.61 18.54 -5.07
N THR A 234 -3.77 17.78 -4.35
CA THR A 234 -3.97 17.61 -2.91
C THR A 234 -3.90 18.97 -2.20
N VAL A 235 -3.13 19.91 -2.75
CA VAL A 235 -3.07 21.32 -2.31
C VAL A 235 -3.57 22.19 -3.46
N GLU A 236 -4.75 22.79 -3.29
CA GLU A 236 -5.36 23.61 -4.33
C GLU A 236 -4.50 24.85 -4.66
N GLY A 237 -4.32 25.12 -5.96
CA GLY A 237 -3.58 26.29 -6.44
C GLY A 237 -2.06 26.15 -6.37
N VAL A 238 -1.53 24.99 -5.97
CA VAL A 238 -0.09 24.72 -5.90
C VAL A 238 0.31 23.75 -6.99
N ARG A 239 1.38 24.09 -7.72
CA ARG A 239 1.94 23.18 -8.73
C ARG A 239 2.32 21.84 -8.10
N ARG A 240 2.06 20.73 -8.81
CA ARG A 240 2.40 19.39 -8.30
C ARG A 240 3.92 19.19 -8.15
N ASP A 241 4.70 19.83 -9.02
CA ASP A 241 6.16 19.83 -9.05
C ASP A 241 6.78 21.01 -8.25
N TRP A 242 6.10 21.50 -7.21
CA TRP A 242 6.52 22.70 -6.47
C TRP A 242 7.91 22.59 -5.82
N VAL A 243 8.37 21.39 -5.47
CA VAL A 243 9.73 21.18 -4.90
C VAL A 243 10.76 21.37 -6.00
N ASP A 244 10.56 20.73 -7.15
CA ASP A 244 11.45 20.85 -8.31
C ASP A 244 11.47 22.30 -8.82
N ALA A 245 10.32 22.97 -8.85
CA ALA A 245 10.21 24.36 -9.27
C ALA A 245 10.93 25.35 -8.33
N ALA A 246 11.15 24.97 -7.07
CA ALA A 246 11.82 25.80 -6.06
C ALA A 246 13.35 25.60 -6.01
N LEU A 247 13.89 24.65 -6.77
CA LEU A 247 15.29 24.21 -6.66
C LEU A 247 16.01 24.21 -8.01
N PRO A 248 17.35 24.35 -8.02
CA PRO A 248 18.12 24.15 -9.23
C PRO A 248 18.09 22.69 -9.68
N ALA A 249 18.28 22.46 -10.98
CA ALA A 249 18.40 21.11 -11.54
C ALA A 249 19.55 20.33 -10.87
N GLY A 250 19.30 19.04 -10.58
CA GLY A 250 20.27 18.16 -9.92
C GLY A 250 20.28 18.24 -8.38
N ALA A 251 19.42 19.05 -7.76
CA ALA A 251 19.21 19.01 -6.32
C ALA A 251 18.70 17.62 -5.87
N SER A 252 19.02 17.25 -4.63
CA SER A 252 18.55 16.03 -3.99
C SER A 252 17.87 16.38 -2.68
N VAL A 253 16.65 15.90 -2.51
CA VAL A 253 15.74 16.27 -1.43
C VAL A 253 15.26 15.01 -0.73
N ALA A 254 15.21 15.06 0.60
CA ALA A 254 14.68 13.96 1.39
C ALA A 254 13.29 14.31 1.95
N LEU A 255 12.37 13.35 1.90
CA LEU A 255 11.11 13.46 2.64
C LEU A 255 11.35 13.13 4.12
N VAL A 256 10.64 13.82 5.00
CA VAL A 256 10.52 13.47 6.42
C VAL A 256 9.03 13.30 6.76
N PRO A 257 8.45 12.12 6.45
CA PRO A 257 7.02 11.91 6.58
C PRO A 257 6.56 11.94 8.04
N SER A 258 5.42 12.57 8.26
CA SER A 258 4.69 12.59 9.53
C SER A 258 3.55 11.57 9.46
N PRO A 259 3.36 10.73 10.50
CA PRO A 259 2.27 9.77 10.54
C PRO A 259 0.89 10.43 10.71
N GLU A 260 0.85 11.71 11.10
CA GLU A 260 -0.41 12.46 11.26
C GLU A 260 -0.92 13.05 9.95
N LEU A 261 -0.03 13.26 8.98
CA LEU A 261 -0.41 13.79 7.69
C LEU A 261 -0.92 12.68 6.77
N ALA A 262 -2.01 12.96 6.06
CA ALA A 262 -2.59 12.04 5.09
C ALA A 262 -1.56 11.65 4.03
N ARG A 263 -1.56 10.38 3.61
CA ARG A 263 -0.51 9.80 2.76
C ARG A 263 -0.44 10.44 1.38
N GLU A 264 -1.56 10.97 0.91
CA GLU A 264 -1.72 11.60 -0.38
C GLU A 264 -0.79 12.80 -0.57
N TYR A 265 -0.53 13.56 0.50
CA TYR A 265 0.43 14.67 0.46
C TYR A 265 1.85 14.17 0.22
N TRP A 266 2.24 13.09 0.90
CA TRP A 266 3.56 12.47 0.71
C TRP A 266 3.67 11.87 -0.68
N TRP A 267 2.66 11.13 -1.13
CA TRP A 267 2.66 10.52 -2.47
C TRP A 267 2.71 11.56 -3.59
N ASP A 268 2.04 12.71 -3.44
CA ASP A 268 2.17 13.78 -4.43
C ASP A 268 3.59 14.36 -4.45
N ALA A 269 4.21 14.56 -3.29
CA ALA A 269 5.59 15.01 -3.21
C ALA A 269 6.56 13.97 -3.83
N GLU A 270 6.36 12.68 -3.55
CA GLU A 270 7.16 11.57 -4.12
C GLU A 270 7.00 11.44 -5.64
N PHE A 271 5.77 11.49 -6.14
CA PHE A 271 5.47 11.14 -7.52
C PHE A 271 5.76 12.29 -8.50
N TRP A 272 5.47 13.54 -8.11
CA TRP A 272 5.55 14.68 -9.03
C TRP A 272 6.87 15.47 -8.96
N ASN A 273 7.77 15.15 -8.04
CA ASN A 273 9.02 15.89 -7.83
C ASN A 273 10.24 14.95 -7.97
N LYS A 274 10.98 15.09 -9.06
CA LYS A 274 12.14 14.25 -9.39
C LYS A 274 13.32 14.45 -8.46
N THR A 275 13.44 15.63 -7.84
CA THR A 275 14.49 15.93 -6.87
C THR A 275 14.28 15.22 -5.53
N VAL A 276 13.06 14.75 -5.26
CA VAL A 276 12.74 13.93 -4.09
C VAL A 276 13.12 12.48 -4.38
N ASP A 277 14.19 12.00 -3.76
CA ASP A 277 14.81 10.72 -4.13
C ASP A 277 15.07 9.78 -2.94
N ARG A 278 14.74 10.22 -1.71
CA ARG A 278 14.97 9.46 -0.48
C ARG A 278 14.04 9.88 0.65
N THR A 279 13.97 9.04 1.67
CA THR A 279 13.12 9.27 2.84
C THR A 279 13.94 9.14 4.13
N LEU A 280 13.69 10.03 5.08
CA LEU A 280 14.23 9.98 6.43
C LEU A 280 13.10 9.74 7.43
N THR A 281 13.27 8.78 8.32
CA THR A 281 12.28 8.49 9.37
C THR A 281 12.84 8.90 10.72
N VAL A 282 12.08 9.65 11.50
CA VAL A 282 12.51 10.04 12.85
C VAL A 282 11.80 9.18 13.88
N GLY A 283 12.55 8.50 14.74
CA GLY A 283 11.96 7.65 15.80
C GLY A 283 11.39 6.32 15.29
N GLY A 284 11.91 5.79 14.18
CA GLY A 284 11.65 4.42 13.73
C GLY A 284 10.24 4.17 13.18
N GLN A 285 9.51 5.21 12.82
CA GLN A 285 8.19 5.05 12.18
C GLN A 285 8.36 4.51 10.76
N GLY A 286 7.62 3.45 10.43
CA GLY A 286 7.58 2.91 9.07
C GLY A 286 6.77 3.82 8.16
N VAL A 287 7.28 4.08 6.95
CA VAL A 287 6.56 4.80 5.90
C VAL A 287 6.47 3.89 4.69
N PHE A 288 5.30 3.85 4.06
CA PHE A 288 5.12 3.15 2.79
C PHE A 288 5.60 4.06 1.67
N THR A 289 6.87 3.89 1.29
CA THR A 289 7.57 4.67 0.26
C THR A 289 8.41 3.73 -0.60
N PRO A 290 8.54 3.95 -1.92
CA PRO A 290 9.45 3.19 -2.77
C PRO A 290 10.92 3.57 -2.56
N PHE A 291 11.19 4.69 -1.87
CA PHE A 291 12.54 5.22 -1.74
C PHE A 291 13.35 4.57 -0.61
N THR A 292 14.67 4.61 -0.76
CA THR A 292 15.57 4.18 0.32
C THR A 292 15.32 5.02 1.56
N THR A 293 15.06 4.35 2.68
CA THR A 293 14.74 4.99 3.95
C THR A 293 15.90 4.91 4.93
N LYS A 294 16.28 6.04 5.54
CA LYS A 294 17.28 6.10 6.63
C LYS A 294 16.61 6.54 7.92
N ALA A 295 16.92 5.85 9.02
CA ALA A 295 16.42 6.21 10.34
C ALA A 295 17.30 7.28 10.98
N LEU A 296 16.65 8.28 11.55
CA LEU A 296 17.21 9.34 12.37
C LEU A 296 16.72 9.19 13.81
N SER A 297 17.59 9.55 14.75
CA SER A 297 17.23 9.67 16.17
C SER A 297 17.60 11.06 16.69
N VAL A 298 16.77 11.62 17.56
CA VAL A 298 17.04 12.94 18.17
C VAL A 298 17.47 12.73 19.60
N ASP A 299 18.63 13.27 19.96
CA ASP A 299 19.06 13.31 21.35
C ASP A 299 18.17 14.28 22.15
N PRO A 300 17.37 13.81 23.12
CA PRO A 300 16.40 14.65 23.80
C PRO A 300 17.06 15.68 24.73
N HIS A 301 18.35 15.56 25.04
CA HIS A 301 19.05 16.52 25.90
C HIS A 301 19.70 17.64 25.10
N THR A 302 20.34 17.30 23.99
CA THR A 302 21.13 18.24 23.18
C THR A 302 20.38 18.76 21.95
N GLY A 303 19.33 18.06 21.52
CA GLY A 303 18.59 18.35 20.29
C GLY A 303 19.36 17.97 19.03
N ARG A 304 20.55 17.36 19.17
CA ARG A 304 21.34 16.90 18.03
C ARG A 304 20.66 15.67 17.43
N VAL A 305 20.50 15.69 16.11
CA VAL A 305 20.06 14.51 15.37
C VAL A 305 21.27 13.60 15.12
N ARG A 306 21.06 12.30 15.23
CA ARG A 306 22.06 11.25 14.96
C ARG A 306 21.53 10.38 13.82
N GLY A 307 22.41 10.03 12.89
CA GLY A 307 22.10 9.25 11.70
C GLY A 307 22.84 9.81 10.49
N ASP A 308 22.53 9.26 9.32
CA ASP A 308 23.02 9.76 8.05
C ASP A 308 22.23 11.03 7.67
N GLU A 309 22.94 12.12 7.34
CA GLU A 309 22.36 13.40 6.95
C GLU A 309 22.65 13.64 5.45
N PRO A 310 22.00 12.92 4.51
CA PRO A 310 22.46 12.83 3.13
C PRO A 310 22.29 14.13 2.33
N THR A 311 21.29 14.95 2.65
CA THR A 311 21.03 16.27 2.02
C THR A 311 20.81 17.32 3.12
N ASP A 312 20.78 18.62 2.81
CA ASP A 312 20.29 19.69 3.69
C ASP A 312 18.88 20.14 3.27
N LEU A 313 18.34 19.62 2.17
CA LEU A 313 17.02 19.93 1.66
C LEU A 313 16.02 18.87 2.08
N LEU A 314 15.01 19.28 2.84
CA LEU A 314 14.02 18.40 3.43
C LEU A 314 12.61 18.87 3.06
N VAL A 315 11.72 17.95 2.68
CA VAL A 315 10.28 18.20 2.71
C VAL A 315 9.75 17.65 4.03
N VAL A 316 9.13 18.53 4.81
CA VAL A 316 8.61 18.23 6.14
C VAL A 316 7.13 18.59 6.22
N ASP A 317 6.43 17.99 7.17
CA ASP A 317 5.12 18.46 7.61
C ASP A 317 5.35 19.70 8.48
N ASP A 318 4.88 20.85 8.01
CA ASP A 318 5.05 22.12 8.72
C ASP A 318 4.17 22.22 9.97
N ALA A 319 3.08 21.46 10.01
CA ALA A 319 2.14 21.43 11.12
C ALA A 319 2.53 20.41 12.20
N ALA A 320 3.36 19.41 11.87
CA ALA A 320 3.79 18.35 12.78
C ALA A 320 4.33 18.91 14.11
N PRO A 321 3.65 18.64 15.24
CA PRO A 321 4.04 19.21 16.52
C PRO A 321 5.25 18.49 17.14
N GLN A 322 5.51 17.23 16.78
CA GLN A 322 6.42 16.33 17.51
C GLN A 322 7.87 16.77 17.41
N LEU A 323 8.27 17.25 16.23
CA LEU A 323 9.64 17.62 15.93
C LEU A 323 9.66 18.71 14.87
N ARG A 324 10.49 19.71 15.11
CA ARG A 324 10.91 20.64 14.06
C ARG A 324 12.41 20.72 14.02
N LEU A 325 12.98 20.58 12.83
CA LEU A 325 14.40 20.83 12.61
C LEU A 325 14.67 22.34 12.45
N ALA A 326 15.83 22.78 12.92
CA ALA A 326 16.34 24.10 12.67
C ALA A 326 16.68 24.25 11.19
N GLY A 327 16.29 25.37 10.57
CA GLY A 327 16.45 25.58 9.15
C GLY A 327 15.63 26.77 8.64
N THR A 328 15.71 26.99 7.33
CA THR A 328 14.99 28.05 6.62
C THR A 328 13.99 27.43 5.65
N VAL A 329 12.75 27.90 5.66
CA VAL A 329 11.73 27.48 4.69
C VAL A 329 12.05 28.13 3.35
N LEU A 330 12.14 27.33 2.28
CA LEU A 330 12.41 27.77 0.92
C LEU A 330 11.12 27.91 0.09
N ALA A 331 10.18 26.98 0.28
CA ALA A 331 8.88 26.97 -0.39
C ALA A 331 7.84 26.24 0.46
N THR A 332 6.56 26.51 0.25
CA THR A 332 5.45 25.91 0.99
C THR A 332 4.35 25.44 0.06
N ALA A 333 3.82 24.26 0.35
CA ALA A 333 2.62 23.68 -0.22
C ALA A 333 1.81 23.11 0.95
N GLU A 334 1.13 23.99 1.70
CA GLU A 334 0.57 23.64 3.00
C GLU A 334 -0.27 22.35 2.94
N PRO A 335 -0.01 21.38 3.82
CA PRO A 335 0.76 21.48 5.06
C PRO A 335 2.26 21.14 4.91
N LEU A 336 2.75 20.88 3.70
CA LEU A 336 4.16 20.58 3.46
C LEU A 336 4.99 21.86 3.32
N ALA A 337 6.25 21.77 3.73
CA ALA A 337 7.25 22.80 3.52
C ALA A 337 8.58 22.19 3.03
N LEU A 338 9.19 22.84 2.04
CA LEU A 338 10.57 22.58 1.65
C LEU A 338 11.46 23.45 2.54
N VAL A 339 12.36 22.81 3.27
CA VAL A 339 13.22 23.43 4.27
C VAL A 339 14.67 23.13 3.95
N ARG A 340 15.52 24.14 4.00
CA ARG A 340 16.97 23.98 4.13
C ARG A 340 17.31 23.81 5.61
N ALA A 341 17.52 22.57 6.04
CA ALA A 341 17.90 22.22 7.39
C ALA A 341 19.34 22.66 7.69
N GLN A 342 19.55 23.21 8.89
CA GLN A 342 20.88 23.55 9.37
C GLN A 342 21.67 22.26 9.63
N ARG A 343 22.90 22.18 9.11
CA ARG A 343 23.83 21.07 9.36
C ARG A 343 24.88 21.43 10.43
N PRO A 344 25.27 20.50 11.32
CA PRO A 344 24.62 19.20 11.54
C PRO A 344 23.17 19.38 12.00
N TYR A 345 22.30 18.42 11.66
CA TYR A 345 20.88 18.50 11.97
C TYR A 345 20.63 18.70 13.46
N ARG A 346 19.79 19.69 13.75
CA ARG A 346 19.38 20.04 15.12
C ARG A 346 17.88 20.25 15.18
N ALA A 347 17.25 19.75 16.23
CA ALA A 347 15.89 20.10 16.56
C ALA A 347 15.84 21.57 17.03
N ARG A 348 14.85 22.33 16.54
CA ARG A 348 14.40 23.59 17.12
C ARG A 348 13.50 23.33 18.32
N TRP A 349 12.65 22.30 18.23
CA TRP A 349 11.95 21.73 19.37
C TRP A 349 11.72 20.23 19.19
N LEU A 350 11.50 19.55 20.31
CA LEU A 350 11.16 18.13 20.38
C LEU A 350 10.06 17.93 21.42
N VAL A 351 9.04 17.14 21.09
CA VAL A 351 7.99 16.73 22.01
C VAL A 351 8.20 15.27 22.41
N THR A 352 8.12 14.98 23.70
CA THR A 352 8.20 13.62 24.24
C THR A 352 7.05 13.36 25.22
N GLY A 353 6.72 12.08 25.43
CA GLY A 353 5.65 11.66 26.33
C GLY A 353 4.24 11.66 25.73
N THR A 354 4.11 11.88 24.41
CA THR A 354 2.88 11.63 23.66
C THR A 354 2.79 10.16 23.24
N GLU A 355 1.58 9.69 22.98
CA GLU A 355 1.35 8.48 22.20
C GLU A 355 1.79 8.70 20.73
N PRO A 356 1.91 7.62 19.94
CA PRO A 356 1.91 7.75 18.48
C PRO A 356 0.72 8.61 18.02
N ALA A 357 0.94 9.47 17.02
CA ALA A 357 -0.02 10.49 16.57
C ALA A 357 -0.38 11.57 17.63
N GLY A 358 0.58 11.97 18.47
CA GLY A 358 0.52 13.28 19.15
C GLY A 358 -0.43 13.38 20.35
N TRP A 359 -1.03 12.27 20.79
CA TRP A 359 -1.99 12.28 21.91
C TRP A 359 -1.31 12.35 23.29
N ALA A 360 -1.74 13.32 24.11
CA ALA A 360 -1.39 13.47 25.51
C ALA A 360 -2.38 12.72 26.40
N ARG A 361 -1.93 11.62 27.02
CA ARG A 361 -2.75 10.85 27.98
C ARG A 361 -3.07 11.67 29.24
N PRO A 362 -4.28 11.53 29.83
CA PRO A 362 -4.61 12.18 31.09
C PRO A 362 -3.61 11.86 32.20
N GLY A 363 -3.20 12.89 32.94
CA GLY A 363 -2.27 12.76 34.08
C GLY A 363 -0.81 12.46 33.70
N ARG A 364 -0.50 12.11 32.45
CA ARG A 364 0.87 11.89 32.00
C ARG A 364 1.46 13.19 31.43
N PRO A 365 2.67 13.60 31.87
CA PRO A 365 3.28 14.83 31.38
C PRO A 365 3.84 14.64 29.97
N VAL A 366 3.43 15.50 29.05
CA VAL A 366 4.07 15.73 27.75
C VAL A 366 5.10 16.84 27.90
N ARG A 367 6.33 16.60 27.42
CA ARG A 367 7.43 17.56 27.52
C ARG A 367 7.73 18.13 26.14
N ILE A 368 7.58 19.44 26.00
CA ILE A 368 7.97 20.21 24.82
C ILE A 368 9.31 20.86 25.16
N ARG A 369 10.39 20.34 24.59
CA ARG A 369 11.74 20.90 24.77
C ARG A 369 12.06 21.83 23.61
N ILE A 370 12.47 23.04 23.92
CA ILE A 370 12.91 24.04 22.96
C ILE A 370 14.44 24.11 23.03
N PHE A 371 15.07 24.11 21.87
CA PHE A 371 16.51 24.22 21.73
C PHE A 371 16.84 25.60 21.17
N GLY A 372 17.55 26.40 21.95
CA GLY A 372 17.82 27.80 21.65
C GLY A 372 17.65 28.68 22.89
N GLY A 373 17.50 29.98 22.66
CA GLY A 373 17.23 30.96 23.71
C GLY A 373 15.74 31.08 24.08
N PRO A 374 15.40 32.02 24.99
CA PRO A 374 14.03 32.30 25.36
C PRO A 374 13.14 32.53 24.13
N SER A 375 11.97 31.88 24.14
CA SER A 375 11.03 31.91 23.03
C SER A 375 9.60 32.03 23.54
N GLU A 376 8.76 32.74 22.80
CA GLU A 376 7.31 32.62 22.94
C GLU A 376 6.87 31.30 22.27
N LEU A 377 6.28 30.42 23.07
CA LEU A 377 5.71 29.15 22.64
C LEU A 377 4.19 29.30 22.55
N SER A 378 3.61 29.04 21.38
CA SER A 378 2.17 28.85 21.21
C SER A 378 1.88 27.37 21.00
N VAL A 379 1.06 26.81 21.89
CA VAL A 379 0.61 25.42 21.86
C VAL A 379 -0.89 25.37 21.58
N SER A 380 -1.27 24.74 20.49
CA SER A 380 -2.66 24.41 20.17
C SER A 380 -2.96 22.98 20.60
N VAL A 381 -4.09 22.78 21.28
CA VAL A 381 -4.52 21.49 21.79
C VAL A 381 -5.96 21.24 21.36
N ARG A 382 -6.24 20.03 20.86
CA ARG A 382 -7.56 19.60 20.37
C ARG A 382 -8.13 18.49 21.25
N ALA A 383 -9.43 18.55 21.54
CA ALA A 383 -10.13 17.44 22.20
C ALA A 383 -10.77 16.50 21.18
N GLN A 384 -10.89 15.22 21.53
CA GLN A 384 -11.65 14.27 20.72
C GLN A 384 -13.09 14.72 20.54
N PHE A 385 -13.68 14.49 19.36
CA PHE A 385 -15.11 14.72 19.13
C PHE A 385 -15.99 13.88 20.05
N ALA A 386 -15.55 12.67 20.42
CA ALA A 386 -16.28 11.77 21.32
C ALA A 386 -16.28 12.21 22.80
N ALA A 387 -15.52 13.25 23.16
CA ALA A 387 -15.50 13.74 24.53
C ALA A 387 -16.89 14.27 24.94
N LYS A 388 -17.44 13.82 26.07
CA LYS A 388 -18.76 14.28 26.54
C LYS A 388 -18.72 15.61 27.28
N ARG A 389 -17.53 16.06 27.69
CA ARG A 389 -17.31 17.26 28.51
C ARG A 389 -16.02 17.96 28.07
N PRO A 390 -15.87 19.27 28.32
CA PRO A 390 -14.62 19.96 28.07
C PRO A 390 -13.44 19.31 28.82
N GLN A 391 -12.32 19.12 28.12
CA GLN A 391 -11.11 18.52 28.67
C GLN A 391 -10.17 19.62 29.16
N GLY A 392 -9.70 19.51 30.41
CA GLY A 392 -8.79 20.49 30.99
C GLY A 392 -7.34 20.22 30.58
N PHE A 393 -6.50 21.24 30.64
CA PHE A 393 -5.05 21.06 30.57
C PHE A 393 -4.30 22.11 31.38
N LEU A 394 -3.05 21.78 31.71
CA LEU A 394 -2.08 22.71 32.24
C LEU A 394 -0.84 22.75 31.35
N LEU A 395 -0.37 23.96 31.06
CA LEU A 395 0.94 24.25 30.50
C LEU A 395 1.80 24.92 31.57
N ARG A 396 3.01 24.41 31.78
CA ARG A 396 3.97 24.94 32.75
C ARG A 396 5.31 25.17 32.07
N GLY A 397 5.85 26.38 32.16
CA GLY A 397 7.16 26.72 31.58
C GLY A 397 7.54 28.17 31.82
N GLY A 398 8.84 28.46 31.92
CA GLY A 398 9.36 29.84 32.09
C GLY A 398 8.80 30.56 33.32
N GLY A 399 8.59 29.86 34.43
CA GLY A 399 7.98 30.40 35.65
C GLY A 399 6.46 30.64 35.57
N ALA A 400 5.85 30.49 34.39
CA ALA A 400 4.43 30.67 34.18
C ALA A 400 3.65 29.34 34.20
N VAL A 401 2.41 29.42 34.71
CA VAL A 401 1.42 28.37 34.57
C VAL A 401 0.22 28.92 33.81
N ARG A 402 -0.23 28.19 32.80
CA ARG A 402 -1.44 28.48 32.03
C ARG A 402 -2.35 27.28 32.08
N ALA A 403 -3.62 27.52 32.42
CA ALA A 403 -4.66 26.50 32.38
C ALA A 403 -5.61 26.79 31.21
N GLY A 404 -6.23 25.73 30.69
CA GLY A 404 -7.27 25.84 29.69
C GLY A 404 -8.26 24.70 29.76
N ARG A 405 -9.38 24.87 29.07
CA ARG A 405 -10.37 23.82 28.81
C ARG A 405 -10.65 23.81 27.32
N VAL A 406 -10.64 22.64 26.71
CA VAL A 406 -10.94 22.43 25.30
C VAL A 406 -12.32 21.80 25.20
N PRO A 407 -13.31 22.44 24.55
CA PRO A 407 -14.61 21.83 24.36
C PRO A 407 -14.48 20.58 23.44
N PRO A 408 -15.41 19.62 23.51
CA PRO A 408 -15.41 18.46 22.61
C PRO A 408 -15.27 18.85 21.13
N GLY A 409 -14.33 18.21 20.42
CA GLY A 409 -14.01 18.52 19.03
C GLY A 409 -13.35 19.90 18.79
N GLY A 410 -13.26 20.75 19.81
CA GLY A 410 -12.69 22.08 19.70
C GLY A 410 -11.17 22.08 19.76
N VAL A 411 -10.60 23.23 19.38
CA VAL A 411 -9.17 23.53 19.46
C VAL A 411 -8.99 24.77 20.31
N VAL A 412 -8.02 24.75 21.22
CA VAL A 412 -7.64 25.93 22.02
C VAL A 412 -6.14 26.12 21.98
N SER A 413 -5.72 27.34 21.67
CA SER A 413 -4.32 27.75 21.70
C SER A 413 -3.99 28.55 22.97
N ARG A 414 -2.79 28.33 23.50
CA ARG A 414 -2.24 29.11 24.61
C ARG A 414 -0.79 29.46 24.34
N ARG A 415 -0.42 30.69 24.72
CA ARG A 415 0.94 31.20 24.63
C ARG A 415 1.59 31.29 26.00
N LEU A 416 2.88 30.99 26.07
CA LEU A 416 3.72 31.25 27.22
C LEU A 416 5.17 31.45 26.80
N THR A 417 5.94 32.16 27.61
CA THR A 417 7.39 32.23 27.45
C THR A 417 8.01 30.91 27.90
N ALA A 418 8.92 30.39 27.11
CA ALA A 418 9.56 29.11 27.29
C ALA A 418 11.07 29.25 27.12
N CYS A 419 11.81 28.76 28.12
CA CYS A 419 13.27 28.84 28.17
C CYS A 419 13.97 27.56 27.73
N ARG A 420 13.41 26.40 28.09
CA ARG A 420 14.05 25.11 27.80
C ARG A 420 13.03 23.99 27.69
N VAL A 421 12.17 23.86 28.69
CA VAL A 421 11.15 22.81 28.73
C VAL A 421 9.82 23.41 29.14
N VAL A 422 8.78 23.07 28.40
CA VAL A 422 7.38 23.28 28.77
C VAL A 422 6.75 21.92 29.00
N THR A 423 6.02 21.78 30.10
CA THR A 423 5.27 20.55 30.39
C THR A 423 3.78 20.81 30.17
N LEU A 424 3.17 20.00 29.31
CA LEU A 424 1.73 19.91 29.12
C LEU A 424 1.20 18.71 29.93
N VAL A 425 0.16 18.91 30.73
CA VAL A 425 -0.55 17.83 31.43
C VAL A 425 -2.03 17.93 31.09
N ALA A 426 -2.55 16.91 30.40
CA ALA A 426 -3.97 16.76 30.17
C ALA A 426 -4.68 16.40 31.50
N ARG A 427 -5.80 17.07 31.77
CA ARG A 427 -6.63 16.90 32.96
C ARG A 427 -8.04 16.48 32.54
N GLY A 428 -8.49 15.34 33.06
CA GLY A 428 -9.81 14.79 32.71
C GLY A 428 -9.74 13.28 32.53
N GLY A 429 -10.76 12.73 31.88
CA GLY A 429 -10.84 11.30 31.59
C GLY A 429 -10.38 10.92 30.19
N VAL A 430 -10.10 11.89 29.30
CA VAL A 430 -9.82 11.63 27.87
C VAL A 430 -8.55 12.34 27.42
N SER A 431 -7.81 11.71 26.49
CA SER A 431 -6.61 12.26 25.89
C SER A 431 -6.86 13.55 25.10
N LEU A 432 -5.83 14.39 25.05
CA LEU A 432 -5.81 15.64 24.27
C LEU A 432 -4.79 15.53 23.14
N HIS A 433 -5.14 15.92 21.92
CA HIS A 433 -4.21 15.92 20.80
C HIS A 433 -3.40 17.21 20.79
N LEU A 434 -2.10 17.12 20.64
CA LEU A 434 -1.24 18.26 20.38
C LEU A 434 -1.43 18.66 18.92
N ASP A 435 -2.11 19.77 18.65
CA ASP A 435 -2.59 20.12 17.31
C ASP A 435 -1.53 20.87 16.50
N ARG A 436 -0.92 21.90 17.09
CA ARG A 436 0.12 22.70 16.46
C ARG A 436 1.03 23.30 17.52
N ILE A 437 2.33 23.36 17.22
CA ILE A 437 3.31 24.13 18.00
C ILE A 437 3.92 25.19 17.09
N SER A 438 4.02 26.41 17.61
CA SER A 438 4.89 27.43 17.01
C SER A 438 5.77 28.06 18.08
N VAL A 439 7.02 28.33 17.70
CA VAL A 439 8.05 28.89 18.58
C VAL A 439 8.58 30.14 17.93
N ARG A 440 8.49 31.29 18.59
CA ARG A 440 9.08 32.56 18.14
C ARG A 440 10.16 33.00 19.13
N PRO A 441 11.41 33.27 18.70
CA PRO A 441 12.42 33.82 19.58
C PRO A 441 11.95 35.15 20.18
N VAL A 442 12.27 35.41 21.44
CA VAL A 442 11.99 36.70 22.10
C VAL A 442 13.24 37.23 22.77
N ALA A 443 13.37 38.56 22.84
CA ALA A 443 14.42 39.19 23.62
C ALA A 443 14.11 39.01 25.12
N GLY A 444 15.08 38.51 25.88
CA GLY A 444 14.95 38.34 27.33
C GLY A 444 15.99 37.38 27.89
N SER A 445 16.11 37.36 29.21
CA SER A 445 16.87 36.36 29.95
C SER A 445 15.92 35.27 30.47
N CYS A 446 16.42 34.04 30.40
CA CYS A 446 15.99 32.94 31.25
C CYS A 446 16.85 32.95 32.52
#